data_AF-A0A7L4RFH1-F1
#
_entry.id   AF-A0A7L4RFH1-F1
#
_cell.length_a   1.000
_cell.length_b   1.000
_cell.length_c   1.000
_cell.angle_alpha   90.00
_cell.angle_beta   90.00
_cell.angle_gamma   90.00
#
_symmetry.space_group_name_H-M   'P 1'
#
loop_
_entity.id
_entity.type
_entity.pdbx_description
1 polymer ?
#
loop_
_entity_poly.entity_id
_entity_poly.type
_entity_poly.pdbx_seq_one_letter_code
_entity_poly.pdbx_strand_id
1 'polypeptide(L)'
;MAYSLGGKEADCGAKRHLSVEDAIRSQKFRADAFFSLHSAKSGISKKQLEAFREAIDSGYYETPKKITISELSERFGTSPSTMAEHLRKTKSKLIRIFWDFMEKI
;
A
#
# COMPACT_ATOMS: atom_id res chain seq x y z
N MET A 1 -15.31 48.18 41.46
CA MET A 1 -15.69 46.80 41.04
C MET A 1 -15.64 46.76 39.52
N ALA A 2 -14.58 46.20 38.95
CA ALA A 2 -14.44 46.01 37.51
C ALA A 2 -14.84 44.57 37.19
N TYR A 3 -15.90 44.39 36.41
CA TYR A 3 -16.27 43.07 35.88
C TYR A 3 -15.61 42.88 34.53
N SER A 4 -14.71 41.91 34.49
CA SER A 4 -14.09 41.37 33.28
C SER A 4 -15.13 40.54 32.52
N LEU A 5 -15.40 40.91 31.26
CA LEU A 5 -15.92 39.98 30.26
C LEU A 5 -14.90 39.93 29.12
N GLY A 6 -13.90 39.08 29.32
CA GLY A 6 -13.01 38.63 28.26
C GLY A 6 -13.79 37.75 27.30
N GLY A 7 -13.97 38.25 26.08
CA GLY A 7 -14.64 37.53 25.02
C GLY A 7 -14.42 38.26 23.71
N LYS A 8 -13.21 38.14 23.15
CA LYS A 8 -12.93 38.59 21.79
C LYS A 8 -11.90 37.71 21.09
N GLU A 9 -12.39 37.19 19.96
CA GLU A 9 -11.66 36.75 18.76
C GLU A 9 -10.90 35.42 18.88
N ALA A 10 -11.56 34.33 18.46
CA ALA A 10 -10.85 33.17 17.96
C ALA A 10 -10.12 33.58 16.68
N ASP A 11 -8.80 33.70 16.75
CA ASP A 11 -7.90 33.91 15.62
C ASP A 11 -7.99 32.71 14.66
N CYS A 12 -8.89 32.80 13.67
CA CYS A 12 -8.97 31.85 12.56
C CYS A 12 -8.04 32.32 11.43
N GLY A 13 -6.73 32.32 11.71
CA GLY A 13 -5.72 32.96 10.89
C GLY A 13 -4.69 32.04 10.22
N ALA A 14 -4.84 30.71 10.22
CA ALA A 14 -3.89 29.83 9.55
C ALA A 14 -4.20 29.69 8.04
N LYS A 15 -4.08 30.78 7.27
CA LYS A 15 -3.98 30.70 5.81
C LYS A 15 -2.62 30.11 5.46
N ARG A 16 -2.49 28.79 5.55
CA ARG A 16 -1.32 28.07 5.03
C ARG A 16 -1.28 28.36 3.53
N HIS A 17 -0.35 29.24 3.15
CA HIS A 17 0.09 29.40 1.78
C HIS A 17 0.68 28.05 1.36
N LEU A 18 -0.16 27.18 0.82
CA LEU A 18 0.28 25.93 0.22
C LEU A 18 1.02 26.34 -1.05
N SER A 19 2.34 26.22 -1.04
CA SER A 19 3.15 26.61 -2.18
C SER A 19 2.71 25.78 -3.39
N VAL A 20 2.65 26.40 -4.56
CA VAL A 20 2.38 25.69 -5.83
C VAL A 20 3.36 24.53 -6.00
N GLU A 21 4.58 24.68 -5.48
CA GLU A 21 5.60 23.63 -5.42
C GLU A 21 5.22 22.42 -4.55
N ASP A 22 4.50 22.62 -3.44
CA ASP A 22 4.05 21.52 -2.58
C ASP A 22 2.92 20.72 -3.25
N ALA A 23 2.03 21.42 -3.95
CA ALA A 23 0.97 20.80 -4.74
C ALA A 23 1.56 20.01 -5.91
N ILE A 24 2.50 20.60 -6.67
CA ILE A 24 3.21 19.93 -7.77
C ILE A 24 4.02 18.75 -7.26
N ARG A 25 4.75 18.89 -6.14
CA ARG A 25 5.49 17.80 -5.48
C ARG A 25 4.56 16.65 -5.10
N SER A 26 3.41 16.94 -4.50
CA SER A 26 2.41 15.92 -4.14
C SER A 26 1.77 15.26 -5.37
N GLN A 27 1.55 16.01 -6.45
CA GLN A 27 0.96 15.50 -7.68
C GLN A 27 1.95 14.63 -8.46
N LYS A 28 3.22 15.06 -8.54
CA LYS A 28 4.33 14.29 -9.10
C LYS A 28 4.55 12.99 -8.32
N PHE A 29 4.52 13.06 -6.99
CA PHE A 29 4.58 11.89 -6.13
C PHE A 29 3.46 10.88 -6.43
N ARG A 30 2.21 11.36 -6.56
CA ARG A 30 1.07 10.50 -6.94
C ARG A 30 1.26 9.91 -8.34
N ALA A 31 1.78 10.67 -9.30
CA ALA A 31 2.03 10.20 -10.66
C ALA A 31 3.14 9.14 -10.71
N ASP A 32 4.24 9.33 -9.98
CA ASP A 32 5.35 8.38 -9.89
C ASP A 32 4.91 7.08 -9.20
N ALA A 33 4.17 7.19 -8.10
CA ALA A 33 3.57 6.05 -7.41
C ALA A 33 2.61 5.28 -8.32
N PHE A 34 1.74 6.02 -9.01
CA PHE A 34 0.76 5.45 -9.93
C PHE A 34 1.42 4.75 -11.11
N PHE A 35 2.44 5.37 -11.73
CA PHE A 35 3.17 4.79 -12.85
C PHE A 35 3.96 3.55 -12.44
N SER A 36 4.64 3.62 -11.28
CA SER A 36 5.35 2.47 -10.71
C SER A 36 4.39 1.31 -10.42
N LEU A 37 3.20 1.60 -9.88
CA LEU A 37 2.15 0.61 -9.64
C LEU A 37 1.49 0.09 -10.94
N HIS A 38 1.40 0.90 -11.98
CA HIS A 38 0.86 0.49 -13.27
C HIS A 38 1.84 -0.42 -14.02
N SER A 39 3.13 -0.05 -14.04
CA SER A 39 4.21 -0.86 -14.60
C SER A 39 4.46 -2.15 -13.79
N ALA A 40 4.25 -2.10 -12.49
CA ALA A 40 4.21 -3.26 -11.62
C ALA A 40 3.11 -4.26 -12.00
N LYS A 41 1.89 -3.73 -12.17
CA LYS A 41 0.70 -4.51 -12.46
C LYS A 41 0.81 -5.21 -13.81
N SER A 42 1.49 -4.63 -14.79
CA SER A 42 1.74 -5.30 -16.07
C SER A 42 2.67 -6.52 -15.92
N GLY A 43 3.56 -6.52 -14.92
CA GLY A 43 4.48 -7.61 -14.65
C GLY A 43 3.88 -8.77 -13.83
N ILE A 44 2.75 -8.58 -13.14
CA ILE A 44 2.13 -9.60 -12.29
C ILE A 44 0.90 -10.18 -13.00
N SER A 45 0.87 -11.51 -13.17
CA SER A 45 -0.29 -12.19 -13.75
C SER A 45 -1.53 -12.04 -12.87
N LYS A 46 -2.73 -12.04 -13.45
CA LYS A 46 -4.00 -12.05 -12.71
C LYS A 46 -4.04 -13.20 -11.70
N LYS A 47 -3.65 -14.41 -12.10
CA LYS A 47 -3.57 -15.59 -11.21
C LYS A 47 -2.58 -15.41 -10.05
N GLN A 48 -1.49 -14.69 -10.29
CA GLN A 48 -0.50 -14.37 -9.26
C GLN A 48 -1.07 -13.40 -8.21
N LEU A 49 -1.82 -12.39 -8.67
CA LEU A 49 -2.53 -11.46 -7.78
C LEU A 49 -3.64 -12.14 -7.00
N GLU A 50 -4.45 -12.99 -7.65
CA GLU A 50 -5.51 -13.74 -7.00
C GLU A 50 -4.95 -14.68 -5.92
N ALA A 51 -3.89 -15.43 -6.22
CA ALA A 51 -3.23 -16.30 -5.24
C ALA A 51 -2.64 -15.51 -4.06
N PHE A 52 -2.05 -14.35 -4.34
CA PHE A 52 -1.48 -13.49 -3.30
C PHE A 52 -2.53 -12.84 -2.43
N ARG A 53 -3.66 -12.41 -3.02
CA ARG A 53 -4.82 -11.88 -2.29
C ARG A 53 -5.40 -12.95 -1.37
N GLU A 54 -5.65 -14.15 -1.88
CA GLU A 54 -6.18 -15.25 -1.08
C GLU A 54 -5.25 -15.59 0.09
N ALA A 55 -3.93 -15.56 -0.11
CA ALA A 55 -2.96 -15.76 0.95
C ALA A 55 -3.08 -14.69 2.06
N ILE A 56 -3.30 -13.42 1.71
CA ILE A 56 -3.51 -12.35 2.68
C ILE A 56 -4.83 -12.56 3.42
N ASP A 57 -5.92 -12.74 2.68
CA ASP A 57 -7.28 -12.82 3.21
C ASP A 57 -7.45 -14.07 4.11
N SER A 58 -6.76 -15.17 3.81
CA SER A 58 -6.73 -16.39 4.62
C SER A 58 -5.73 -16.35 5.79
N GLY A 59 -4.97 -15.27 5.97
CA GLY A 59 -4.04 -15.12 7.08
C GLY A 59 -2.75 -15.96 6.97
N TYR A 60 -2.29 -16.25 5.75
CA TYR A 60 -1.03 -16.98 5.50
C TYR A 60 0.20 -16.21 6.00
N TYR A 61 0.12 -14.87 6.02
CA TYR A 61 1.19 -13.97 6.47
C TYR A 61 1.02 -13.50 7.92
N GLU A 62 -0.01 -13.98 8.62
CA GLU A 62 -0.21 -13.65 10.04
C GLU A 62 0.75 -14.41 10.95
N THR A 63 0.90 -13.92 12.18
CA THR A 63 1.66 -14.59 13.24
C THR A 63 0.78 -14.71 14.49
N PRO A 64 0.33 -15.92 14.87
CA PRO A 64 0.56 -17.21 14.19
C PRO A 64 -0.14 -17.30 12.83
N LYS A 65 0.38 -18.15 11.93
CA LYS A 65 -0.25 -18.38 10.62
C LYS A 65 -1.62 -19.04 10.81
N LYS A 66 -2.64 -18.52 10.12
CA LYS A 66 -4.00 -19.08 10.14
C LYS A 66 -4.21 -20.20 9.11
N ILE A 67 -3.36 -20.25 8.08
CA ILE A 67 -3.41 -21.26 7.02
C ILE A 67 -1.99 -21.65 6.61
N THR A 68 -1.81 -22.90 6.22
CA THR A 68 -0.58 -23.45 5.65
C THR A 68 -0.53 -23.29 4.12
N ILE A 69 0.66 -23.46 3.54
CA ILE A 69 0.82 -23.41 2.08
C ILE A 69 0.10 -24.56 1.38
N SER A 70 0.01 -25.72 2.04
CA SER A 70 -0.67 -26.90 1.52
C SER A 70 -2.17 -26.66 1.42
N GLU A 71 -2.81 -26.21 2.51
CA GLU A 71 -4.24 -25.87 2.53
C GLU A 71 -4.58 -24.77 1.52
N LEU A 72 -3.71 -23.75 1.39
CA LEU A 72 -3.89 -22.70 0.39
C LEU A 72 -3.77 -23.25 -1.05
N SER A 73 -2.83 -24.17 -1.28
CA SER A 73 -2.63 -24.78 -2.61
C SER A 73 -3.80 -25.66 -3.04
N GLU A 74 -4.41 -26.38 -2.10
CA GLU A 74 -5.61 -27.20 -2.31
C GLU A 74 -6.79 -26.33 -2.74
N ARG A 75 -7.03 -25.20 -2.05
CA ARG A 75 -8.09 -24.24 -2.40
C ARG A 75 -7.93 -23.67 -3.81
N PHE A 76 -6.69 -23.52 -4.27
CA PHE A 76 -6.37 -22.92 -5.56
C PHE A 76 -6.20 -23.95 -6.70
N GLY A 77 -6.31 -25.26 -6.39
CA GLY A 77 -6.12 -26.35 -7.35
C GLY A 77 -4.70 -26.43 -7.91
N THR A 78 -3.68 -26.16 -7.09
CA THR A 78 -2.26 -26.18 -7.49
C THR A 78 -1.44 -27.04 -6.53
N SER A 79 -0.23 -27.43 -6.93
CA SER A 79 0.69 -28.08 -5.98
C SER A 79 1.22 -27.07 -4.94
N PRO A 80 1.62 -27.52 -3.74
CA PRO A 80 2.24 -26.65 -2.74
C PRO A 80 3.48 -25.91 -3.26
N SER A 81 4.28 -26.56 -4.11
CA SER A 81 5.47 -25.96 -4.73
C SER A 81 5.11 -24.87 -5.74
N THR A 82 4.08 -25.09 -6.57
CA THR A 82 3.58 -24.07 -7.51
C THR A 82 3.00 -22.88 -6.76
N MET A 83 2.23 -23.10 -5.69
CA MET A 83 1.69 -22.02 -4.87
C MET A 83 2.80 -21.21 -4.19
N ALA A 84 3.78 -21.88 -3.58
CA ALA A 84 4.93 -21.21 -2.97
C ALA A 84 5.69 -20.35 -4.01
N GLU A 85 5.87 -20.86 -5.22
CA GLU A 85 6.54 -20.15 -6.30
C GLU A 85 5.73 -18.93 -6.80
N HIS A 86 4.39 -19.05 -6.89
CA HIS A 86 3.51 -17.92 -7.18
C HIS A 86 3.64 -16.81 -6.13
N LEU A 87 3.58 -17.17 -4.84
CA LEU A 87 3.70 -16.21 -3.76
C LEU A 87 5.09 -15.56 -3.74
N ARG A 88 6.17 -16.36 -3.93
CA ARG A 88 7.55 -15.85 -4.00
C ARG A 88 7.73 -14.85 -5.12
N LYS A 89 7.34 -15.20 -6.35
CA LYS A 89 7.45 -14.32 -7.52
C LYS A 89 6.65 -13.03 -7.36
N THR A 90 5.43 -13.14 -6.83
CA THR A 90 4.57 -11.98 -6.59
C THR A 90 5.15 -11.07 -5.53
N LYS A 91 5.59 -11.64 -4.40
CA LYS A 91 6.23 -10.90 -3.31
C LYS A 91 7.51 -10.20 -3.77
N SER A 92 8.39 -10.87 -4.52
CA SER A 92 9.61 -10.25 -5.05
C SER A 92 9.32 -9.03 -5.93
N LYS A 93 8.28 -9.11 -6.78
CA LYS A 93 7.85 -7.96 -7.59
C LYS A 93 7.35 -6.83 -6.68
N LEU A 94 6.43 -7.13 -5.77
CA LEU A 94 5.85 -6.14 -4.84
C LEU A 94 6.90 -5.43 -3.97
N ILE A 95 7.89 -6.17 -3.45
CA ILE A 95 8.98 -5.58 -2.67
C ILE A 95 9.80 -4.61 -3.51
N ARG A 96 10.12 -4.97 -4.76
CA ARG A 96 10.86 -4.06 -5.66
C ARG A 96 10.10 -2.77 -5.91
N ILE A 97 8.80 -2.88 -6.19
CA ILE A 97 7.93 -1.72 -6.43
C ILE A 97 7.84 -0.85 -5.19
N PHE A 98 7.69 -1.49 -4.02
CA PHE A 98 7.67 -0.79 -2.75
C PHE A 98 9.00 -0.09 -2.47
N TRP A 99 10.13 -0.75 -2.74
CA TRP A 99 11.46 -0.17 -2.60
C TRP A 99 11.67 1.04 -3.52
N ASP A 100 11.39 0.87 -4.81
CA ASP A 100 11.52 1.94 -5.82
C ASP A 100 10.60 3.14 -5.50
N PHE A 101 9.47 2.89 -4.84
CA PHE A 101 8.59 3.93 -4.33
C PHE A 101 9.17 4.61 -3.09
N MET A 102 9.66 3.84 -2.11
CA MET A 102 10.24 4.34 -0.86
C MET A 102 11.52 5.17 -1.09
N GLU A 103 12.34 4.82 -2.08
CA GLU A 103 13.56 5.57 -2.43
C GLU A 103 13.26 6.96 -3.02
N LYS A 104 12.06 7.17 -3.55
CA LYS A 104 11.64 8.41 -4.21
C LYS A 104 10.82 9.35 -3.31
N ILE A 105 10.53 8.94 -2.07
CA ILE A 105 9.86 9.77 -1.04
C ILE A 105 10.89 10.66 -0.37
#